data_AF-A0A524L598-F1
#
_entry.id   AF-A0A524L598-F1
#
_cell.length_a   1.000
_cell.length_b   1.000
_cell.length_c   1.000
_cell.angle_alpha   90.00
_cell.angle_beta   90.00
_cell.angle_gamma   90.00
#
_symmetry.space_group_name_H-M   'P 1'
#
loop_
_entity.id
_entity.type
_entity.pdbx_description
1 polymer ?
#
loop_
_entity_poly.entity_id
_entity_poly.type
_entity_poly.pdbx_seq_one_letter_code
_entity_poly.pdbx_strand_id
1 'polypeptide(L)'
;MSRHHISLTQARVLTDVQTLPTEEITNLYGIEVSDDGTVYDPTENLKFPDLDEWATHIAEQDDEDNYSSFSKIGGKHAFDDESF
;
A
#
# COMPACT_ATOMS: atom_id res chain seq x y z
N MET A 1 -8.08 -21.16 -4.00
CA MET A 1 -8.70 -19.81 -4.12
C MET A 1 -7.84 -18.86 -3.32
N SER A 2 -6.83 -18.25 -3.96
CA SER A 2 -6.00 -17.22 -3.32
C SER A 2 -6.87 -15.99 -3.12
N ARG A 3 -7.17 -15.71 -1.85
CA ARG A 3 -7.80 -14.44 -1.47
C ARG A 3 -6.77 -13.37 -1.80
N HIS A 4 -7.12 -12.50 -2.74
CA HIS A 4 -6.42 -11.26 -2.97
C HIS A 4 -6.39 -10.54 -1.62
N HIS A 5 -5.26 -10.58 -0.93
CA HIS A 5 -4.97 -9.61 0.12
C HIS A 5 -4.67 -8.31 -0.62
N ILE A 6 -5.70 -7.67 -1.17
CA ILE A 6 -5.71 -6.21 -1.15
C ILE A 6 -5.70 -5.95 0.35
N SER A 7 -4.54 -5.58 0.86
CA SER A 7 -4.35 -5.21 2.25
C SER A 7 -5.48 -4.22 2.56
N LEU A 8 -6.45 -4.61 3.40
CA LEU A 8 -7.64 -3.79 3.77
C LEU A 8 -7.24 -2.40 4.29
N THR A 9 -5.96 -2.23 4.59
CA THR A 9 -5.19 -1.06 4.93
C THR A 9 -5.06 -0.03 3.79
N GLN A 10 -4.82 -0.44 2.53
CA GLN A 10 -4.64 0.48 1.38
C GLN A 10 -5.86 1.38 1.13
N ALA A 11 -7.04 0.77 0.96
CA ALA A 11 -8.28 1.53 0.73
C ALA A 11 -8.69 2.31 1.98
N ARG A 12 -8.26 1.88 3.16
CA ARG A 12 -8.55 2.56 4.42
C ARG A 12 -7.80 3.86 4.55
N VAL A 13 -6.49 3.91 4.31
CA VAL A 13 -5.71 5.17 4.46
C VAL A 13 -6.28 6.29 3.60
N LEU A 14 -6.54 6.03 2.31
CA LEU A 14 -7.16 7.02 1.42
C LEU A 14 -8.58 7.41 1.85
N THR A 15 -9.38 6.45 2.35
CA THR A 15 -10.72 6.75 2.86
C THR A 15 -10.66 7.56 4.15
N ASP A 16 -9.74 7.23 5.05
CA ASP A 16 -9.57 7.86 6.35
C ASP A 16 -9.09 9.30 6.16
N VAL A 17 -8.17 9.56 5.22
CA VAL A 17 -7.74 10.91 4.84
C VAL A 17 -8.89 11.77 4.31
N GLN A 18 -9.83 11.17 3.58
CA GLN A 18 -10.99 11.90 3.03
C GLN A 18 -12.15 12.06 4.01
N THR A 19 -12.23 11.24 5.06
CA THR A 19 -13.42 11.15 5.93
C THR A 19 -13.16 11.55 7.37
N LEU A 20 -11.92 11.46 7.84
CA LEU A 20 -11.52 11.79 9.21
C LEU A 20 -10.86 13.17 9.27
N PRO A 21 -11.01 13.88 10.40
CA PRO A 21 -10.26 15.10 10.62
C PRO A 21 -8.77 14.80 10.80
N THR A 22 -7.92 15.77 10.46
CA THR A 22 -6.46 15.66 10.55
C THR A 22 -5.96 15.19 11.91
N GLU A 23 -6.58 15.64 13.02
CA GLU A 23 -6.20 15.21 14.37
C GLU A 23 -6.44 13.71 14.63
N GLU A 24 -7.47 13.11 14.03
CA GLU A 24 -7.70 11.68 14.17
C GLU A 24 -6.69 10.90 13.32
N ILE A 25 -6.34 11.42 12.14
CA ILE A 25 -5.35 10.80 11.24
C ILE A 25 -3.96 10.82 11.90
N THR A 26 -3.55 11.95 12.49
CA THR A 26 -2.26 12.05 13.20
C THR A 26 -2.20 11.07 14.38
N ASN A 27 -3.31 10.89 15.11
CA ASN A 27 -3.37 9.92 16.21
C ASN A 27 -3.38 8.46 15.72
N LEU A 28 -4.08 8.15 14.63
CA LEU A 28 -4.20 6.79 14.09
C LEU A 28 -2.89 6.30 13.49
N TYR A 29 -2.21 7.17 12.75
CA TYR A 29 -1.02 6.81 11.97
C TYR A 29 0.29 7.30 12.59
N GLY A 30 0.23 8.11 13.65
CA GLY A 30 1.42 8.64 14.31
C GLY A 30 2.20 9.65 13.48
N ILE A 31 1.54 10.26 12.48
CA ILE A 31 2.13 11.29 11.61
C ILE A 31 1.98 12.67 12.24
N GLU A 32 2.85 13.60 11.83
CA GLU A 32 2.80 14.99 12.25
C GLU A 32 2.41 15.88 11.07
N VAL A 33 1.27 16.59 11.18
CA VAL A 33 0.85 17.57 10.16
C VAL A 33 1.16 18.97 10.67
N SER A 34 1.91 19.72 9.88
CA SER A 34 2.30 21.11 10.17
C SER A 34 1.22 22.10 9.71
N ASP A 35 1.24 23.33 10.24
CA ASP A 35 0.26 24.37 9.92
C ASP A 35 0.24 24.78 8.43
N ASP A 36 1.33 24.52 7.71
CA ASP A 36 1.46 24.74 6.26
C ASP A 36 0.90 23.59 5.41
N GLY A 37 0.39 22.53 6.03
CA GLY A 37 -0.16 21.33 5.36
C GLY A 37 0.87 20.21 5.14
N THR A 38 2.15 20.48 5.39
CA THR A 38 3.23 19.49 5.25
C THR A 38 3.06 18.35 6.26
N VAL A 39 3.20 17.12 5.79
CA VAL A 39 3.09 15.90 6.59
C VAL A 39 4.47 15.29 6.81
N TYR A 40 4.77 14.94 8.06
CA TYR A 40 5.97 14.19 8.42
C TYR A 40 5.57 12.83 8.98
N ASP A 41 6.09 11.79 8.34
CA ASP A 41 5.96 10.43 8.82
C ASP A 41 7.22 10.03 9.59
N PRO A 42 7.17 9.95 10.93
CA PRO A 42 8.31 9.55 11.75
C PRO A 42 8.63 8.05 11.65
N THR A 43 7.71 7.22 11.14
CA THR A 43 7.89 5.78 10.95
C THR A 43 8.89 5.52 9.83
N GLU A 44 8.70 6.22 8.71
CA GLU A 44 9.58 6.13 7.54
C GLU A 44 10.66 7.21 7.51
N ASN A 45 10.56 8.20 8.41
CA ASN A 45 11.41 9.39 8.46
C ASN A 45 11.37 10.17 7.13
N LEU A 46 10.17 10.30 6.56
CA LEU A 46 9.88 10.95 5.28
C LEU A 46 8.95 12.15 5.48
N LYS A 47 9.08 13.14 4.58
CA LYS A 47 8.23 14.32 4.53
C LYS A 47 7.49 14.40 3.22
N PHE A 48 6.22 14.73 3.31
CA PHE A 48 5.29 14.86 2.19
C PHE A 48 4.67 16.26 2.19
N PRO A 49 4.39 16.83 1.02
CA PRO A 49 3.82 18.16 0.93
C PRO A 49 2.40 18.26 1.50
N ASP A 50 1.65 17.16 1.48
CA ASP A 50 0.28 17.07 1.96
C ASP A 50 -0.10 15.62 2.32
N LEU A 51 -1.29 15.46 2.92
CA LEU A 51 -1.83 14.17 3.33
C LEU A 51 -2.16 13.25 2.15
N ASP A 52 -2.54 13.79 0.99
CA ASP A 52 -2.91 12.98 -0.18
C ASP A 52 -1.66 12.32 -0.79
N GLU A 53 -0.55 13.06 -0.87
CA GLU A 53 0.75 12.54 -1.31
C GLU A 53 1.29 11.49 -0.33
N TRP A 54 1.21 11.73 0.98
CA TRP A 54 1.56 10.71 1.98
C TRP A 54 0.69 9.45 1.85
N ALA A 55 -0.64 9.61 1.74
CA ALA A 55 -1.57 8.49 1.63
C ALA A 55 -1.34 7.67 0.35
N THR A 56 -1.01 8.34 -0.75
CA THR A 56 -0.65 7.70 -2.02
C THR A 56 0.64 6.89 -1.87
N HIS A 57 1.67 7.46 -1.21
CA HIS A 57 2.92 6.76 -0.97
C HIS A 57 2.72 5.45 -0.18
N ILE A 58 1.97 5.52 0.92
CA ILE A 58 1.65 4.34 1.74
C ILE A 58 0.83 3.32 0.94
N ALA A 59 -0.06 3.77 0.06
CA ALA A 59 -0.81 2.87 -0.81
C ALA A 59 0.09 2.16 -1.83
N GLU A 60 1.07 2.87 -2.42
CA GLU A 60 1.98 2.33 -3.44
C GLU A 60 3.00 1.33 -2.89
N GLN A 61 3.48 1.50 -1.66
CA GLN A 61 4.44 0.57 -1.04
C GLN A 61 3.94 -0.87 -0.95
N ASP A 62 2.64 -1.07 -0.66
CA ASP A 62 2.04 -2.41 -0.53
C ASP A 62 1.84 -3.09 -1.91
N ASP A 63 1.74 -2.32 -3.00
CA ASP A 63 1.68 -2.84 -4.37
C ASP A 63 3.04 -3.38 -4.85
N GLU A 64 4.15 -2.77 -4.42
CA GLU A 64 5.50 -3.22 -4.76
C GLU A 64 5.82 -4.58 -4.09
N ASP A 65 5.38 -4.78 -2.85
CA ASP A 65 5.48 -6.07 -2.14
C ASP A 65 4.64 -7.18 -2.80
N ASN A 66 3.53 -6.83 -3.44
CA ASN A 66 2.68 -7.77 -4.16
C ASN A 66 3.27 -8.19 -5.53
N TYR A 67 4.06 -7.32 -6.17
CA TYR A 67 4.71 -7.63 -7.46
C TYR A 67 5.89 -8.61 -7.36
N SER A 68 6.51 -8.73 -6.19
CA SER A 68 7.63 -9.66 -5.98
C SER A 68 7.23 -11.14 -5.90
N SER A 69 5.94 -11.47 -5.75
CA SER A 69 5.47 -12.87 -5.64
C SER A 69 4.92 -13.50 -6.93
N PHE A 70 4.74 -12.74 -8.02
CA PHE A 70 4.15 -13.31 -9.25
C PHE A 70 5.18 -13.85 -10.26
N SER A 71 6.49 -13.72 -9.99
CA SER A 71 7.53 -14.24 -10.87
C SER A 71 8.10 -15.56 -10.36
N LYS A 72 7.48 -16.69 -10.76
CA LYS A 72 8.10 -18.03 -11.07
C LYS A 72 7.25 -19.24 -10.64
N ILE A 73 6.03 -19.44 -11.16
CA ILE A 73 5.49 -20.80 -11.32
C ILE A 73 4.72 -20.88 -12.64
N GLY A 74 5.43 -20.85 -13.75
CA GLY A 74 4.81 -20.87 -15.08
C GLY A 74 5.82 -21.29 -16.15
N GLY A 75 6.33 -22.52 -16.07
CA GLY A 75 7.37 -23.00 -16.96
C GLY A 75 7.36 -24.51 -17.18
N LYS A 76 6.32 -24.99 -17.87
CA LYS A 76 6.26 -26.25 -18.65
C LYS A 76 6.41 -27.56 -17.86
N HIS A 77 5.30 -28.07 -17.33
CA HIS A 77 5.07 -29.51 -17.31
C HIS A 77 4.50 -29.90 -18.67
N ALA A 78 5.37 -30.32 -19.59
CA ALA A 78 4.95 -31.08 -20.77
C ALA A 78 4.65 -32.50 -20.28
N PHE A 79 3.36 -32.85 -20.19
CA PHE A 79 2.95 -34.24 -20.28
C PHE A 79 3.04 -34.60 -21.76
N ASP A 80 4.07 -35.35 -22.11
CA ASP A 80 4.19 -36.00 -23.41
C ASP A 80 3.16 -37.14 -23.42
N ASP A 81 2.01 -36.83 -23.98
CA ASP A 81 0.92 -37.76 -24.25
C ASP A 81 1.14 -38.33 -25.67
N GLU A 82 0.99 -39.65 -25.77
CA GLU A 82 0.93 -40.48 -26.99
C GLU A 82 2.19 -40.65 -27.87
N SER A 83 2.75 -41.87 -27.81
CA SER A 83 3.17 -42.57 -29.04
C SER A 83 2.65 -44.01 -29.03
N PHE A 84 1.77 -44.29 -30.01
CA PHE A 84 1.30 -45.62 -30.43
C PHE A 84 2.41 -46.46 -31.04
#